data_AF-A0A1V5UG34-F1
#
_entry.id   AF-A0A1V5UG34-F1
#
_cell.length_a   1.000
_cell.length_b   1.000
_cell.length_c   1.000
_cell.angle_alpha   90.00
_cell.angle_beta   90.00
_cell.angle_gamma   90.00
#
_symmetry.space_group_name_H-M   'P 1'
#
loop_
_entity.id
_entity.type
_entity.pdbx_description
1 polymer ?
#
loop_
_entity_poly.entity_id
_entity_poly.type
_entity_poly.pdbx_seq_one_letter_code
_entity_poly.pdbx_strand_id
1 'polypeptide(L)'
;MSNFKLEYSIEYNQIKERRRLAKNMLNTSGDFAASFVNVVSAVIKQLPSEKLPHDNATELLSRRNELFSKVITPESLDNAISEVSSSIVKNVVNVCTIANYSFAEYLFWLECESAELKKYRVGTGTEDSSIRLARTIRRRGEECYKAGNFNEAIKIFKEADEKYPGDFTVHYQLGLIYFFEKPDYPIALEYFRKASKYSQNKSKQVFINSMIFTGLLLRLCAHASSDMNMFSEAYQAVIQAYNSDPSYVFSIYALVQANTFNSSSKKESLNLLKDLIKREKYFTIQIIYDRAFDPVLDDIESLYESLLGDALNSVGQTFAKIDSMLEELSKSVKFLTIPAKLAGIKKDYEEIKKMIEKRNCFDVISANDKAGSILNSLSDFSEEVKKNKAYFEVRDLVETLSKRFNDEYKETVKSHTKKEEKCAAMKTNLAEINKNYPVAESERTVKNKATNSEEIVPATVGWRQGKMFLVIKFISGCFAFTIVCAAIFIAFLFMREKFEQQIWVPVSLVVLNMLFIPIYGSIFAEIYYIVIENKRKNLINSITRLEKELELNKTRINEIDKSLREKYSNMVLEQIKVSKFTASQMLDAGIEGSFEKIKALMP
;
A
#
# COMPACT_ATOMS: atom_id res chain seq x y z
N MET A 1 -67.69 4.72 14.57
CA MET A 1 -66.37 4.11 14.31
C MET A 1 -66.61 2.74 13.75
N SER A 2 -66.30 2.53 12.46
CA SER A 2 -66.44 1.21 11.83
C SER A 2 -65.54 0.21 12.57
N ASN A 3 -65.98 -1.04 12.65
CA ASN A 3 -65.28 -2.15 13.32
C ASN A 3 -63.99 -2.53 12.58
N PHE A 4 -63.00 -1.64 12.55
CA PHE A 4 -61.67 -1.95 12.03
C PHE A 4 -60.99 -2.95 12.97
N LYS A 5 -60.51 -4.04 12.38
CA LYS A 5 -59.66 -5.04 13.04
C LYS A 5 -58.31 -5.04 12.37
N LEU A 6 -57.23 -5.12 13.15
CA LEU A 6 -55.87 -5.11 12.60
C LEU A 6 -55.65 -6.24 11.59
N GLU A 7 -56.28 -7.39 11.77
CA GLU A 7 -56.16 -8.53 10.85
C GLU A 7 -56.69 -8.26 9.44
N TYR A 8 -57.47 -7.19 9.24
CA TYR A 8 -57.90 -6.78 7.90
C TYR A 8 -56.82 -5.99 7.14
N SER A 9 -55.77 -5.52 7.83
CA SER A 9 -54.66 -4.82 7.19
C SER A 9 -53.63 -5.81 6.63
N ILE A 10 -53.35 -5.70 5.33
CA ILE A 10 -52.32 -6.51 4.64
C ILE A 10 -50.94 -6.23 5.23
N GLU A 11 -50.63 -4.96 5.53
CA GLU A 11 -49.34 -4.59 6.14
C GLU A 11 -49.18 -5.20 7.54
N TYR A 12 -50.24 -5.17 8.37
CA TYR A 12 -50.22 -5.82 9.67
C TYR A 12 -49.98 -7.34 9.53
N ASN A 13 -50.65 -7.98 8.58
CA ASN A 13 -50.45 -9.40 8.30
C ASN A 13 -49.02 -9.72 7.82
N GLN A 14 -48.40 -8.84 7.03
CA GLN A 14 -46.99 -8.97 6.64
C GLN A 14 -46.06 -8.94 7.85
N ILE A 15 -46.24 -7.97 8.74
CA ILE A 15 -45.47 -7.85 9.98
C ILE A 15 -45.64 -9.12 10.84
N LYS A 16 -46.87 -9.64 10.93
CA LYS A 16 -47.21 -10.84 11.71
C LYS A 16 -46.61 -12.11 11.13
N GLU A 17 -46.63 -12.31 9.82
CA GLU A 17 -46.02 -13.48 9.18
C GLU A 17 -44.51 -13.51 9.37
N ARG A 18 -43.83 -12.38 9.19
CA ARG A 18 -42.39 -12.27 9.45
C ARG A 18 -42.06 -12.50 10.94
N ARG A 19 -42.91 -12.02 11.86
CA ARG A 19 -42.76 -12.34 13.30
C ARG A 19 -42.95 -13.84 13.56
N ARG A 20 -43.88 -14.51 12.87
CA ARG A 20 -44.08 -15.96 13.00
C ARG A 20 -42.83 -16.73 12.60
N LEU A 21 -42.14 -16.32 11.52
CA LEU A 21 -40.85 -16.89 11.12
C LEU A 21 -39.80 -16.70 12.23
N ALA A 22 -39.71 -15.48 12.79
CA ALA A 22 -38.81 -15.19 13.90
C ALA A 22 -39.09 -16.11 15.10
N LYS A 23 -40.34 -16.23 15.54
CA LYS A 23 -40.75 -17.06 16.67
C LYS A 23 -40.40 -18.54 16.48
N ASN A 24 -40.52 -19.05 15.25
CA ASN A 24 -40.22 -20.45 14.94
C ASN A 24 -38.71 -20.75 14.98
N MET A 25 -37.86 -19.76 14.72
CA MET A 25 -36.41 -19.96 14.53
C MET A 25 -35.57 -19.43 15.70
N LEU A 26 -36.06 -18.46 16.48
CA LEU A 26 -35.33 -17.88 17.62
C LEU A 26 -35.37 -18.75 18.90
N ASN A 27 -36.19 -19.82 18.92
CA ASN A 27 -36.38 -20.68 20.11
C ASN A 27 -35.50 -21.94 20.13
N THR A 28 -34.58 -22.11 19.18
CA THR A 28 -33.71 -23.29 19.08
C THR A 28 -32.26 -22.95 19.40
N SER A 29 -31.91 -23.00 20.70
CA SER A 29 -30.56 -23.22 21.25
C SER A 29 -29.39 -22.31 20.77
N GLY A 30 -29.04 -21.30 21.56
CA GLY A 30 -27.74 -20.60 21.45
C GLY A 30 -27.75 -19.27 20.69
N ASP A 31 -26.58 -18.59 20.71
CA ASP A 31 -26.27 -17.23 20.23
C ASP A 31 -27.42 -16.47 19.52
N PHE A 32 -27.95 -15.46 20.22
CA PHE A 32 -29.04 -14.63 19.72
C PHE A 32 -28.71 -13.99 18.37
N ALA A 33 -27.49 -13.49 18.17
CA ALA A 33 -27.11 -12.80 16.93
C ALA A 33 -27.15 -13.75 15.73
N ALA A 34 -26.61 -14.97 15.88
CA ALA A 34 -26.66 -16.00 14.84
C ALA A 34 -28.11 -16.39 14.49
N SER A 35 -28.99 -16.40 15.49
CA SER A 35 -30.41 -16.72 15.27
C SER A 35 -31.14 -15.61 14.48
N PHE A 36 -30.86 -14.32 14.73
CA PHE A 36 -31.40 -13.21 13.92
C PHE A 36 -30.94 -13.27 12.46
N VAL A 37 -29.67 -13.61 12.24
CA VAL A 37 -29.10 -13.78 10.88
C VAL A 37 -29.89 -14.83 10.09
N ASN A 38 -30.17 -15.98 10.69
CA ASN A 38 -30.92 -17.05 10.05
C ASN A 38 -32.34 -16.62 9.68
N VAL A 39 -33.03 -15.90 10.59
CA VAL A 39 -34.37 -15.39 10.31
C VAL A 39 -34.35 -14.37 9.19
N VAL A 40 -33.42 -13.42 9.20
CA VAL A 40 -33.32 -12.38 8.15
C VAL A 40 -33.06 -13.02 6.78
N SER A 41 -32.17 -14.01 6.72
CA SER A 41 -31.95 -14.77 5.48
C SER A 41 -33.23 -15.46 4.99
N ALA A 42 -33.98 -16.08 5.91
CA ALA A 42 -35.25 -16.73 5.58
C ALA A 42 -36.31 -15.72 5.10
N VAL A 43 -36.43 -14.56 5.75
CA VAL A 43 -37.35 -13.48 5.35
C VAL A 43 -37.03 -13.02 3.93
N ILE A 44 -35.77 -12.65 3.64
CA ILE A 44 -35.35 -12.17 2.31
C ILE A 44 -35.70 -13.18 1.22
N LYS A 45 -35.42 -14.47 1.46
CA LYS A 45 -35.70 -15.55 0.50
C LYS A 45 -37.20 -15.77 0.26
N GLN A 46 -38.04 -15.45 1.24
CA GLN A 46 -39.48 -15.62 1.13
C GLN A 46 -40.18 -14.44 0.44
N LEU A 47 -39.61 -13.22 0.49
CA LEU A 47 -40.23 -11.99 -0.05
C LEU A 47 -40.86 -12.14 -1.45
N PRO A 48 -40.19 -12.74 -2.46
CA PRO A 48 -40.74 -12.83 -3.83
C PRO A 48 -41.96 -13.75 -3.97
N SER A 49 -42.25 -14.54 -2.94
CA SER A 49 -43.31 -15.56 -2.91
C SER A 49 -44.21 -15.45 -1.67
N GLU A 50 -44.13 -14.33 -0.95
CA GLU A 50 -44.87 -14.09 0.29
C GLU A 50 -46.37 -14.06 0.01
N LYS A 51 -47.11 -15.03 0.58
CA LYS A 51 -48.58 -15.09 0.50
C LYS A 51 -49.17 -14.57 1.80
N LEU A 52 -49.91 -13.47 1.73
CA LEU A 52 -50.51 -12.83 2.89
C LEU A 52 -52.03 -13.05 2.92
N PRO A 53 -52.63 -13.19 4.11
CA PRO A 53 -54.08 -13.14 4.27
C PRO A 53 -54.67 -11.86 3.68
N HIS A 54 -55.80 -11.99 2.98
CA HIS A 54 -56.52 -10.88 2.32
C HIS A 54 -55.76 -10.17 1.20
N ASP A 55 -54.63 -10.71 0.73
CA ASP A 55 -53.90 -10.19 -0.41
C ASP A 55 -54.29 -10.90 -1.70
N ASN A 56 -55.19 -10.28 -2.46
CA ASN A 56 -55.60 -10.77 -3.79
C ASN A 56 -54.77 -10.12 -4.92
N ALA A 57 -53.83 -9.22 -4.62
CA ALA A 57 -53.14 -8.39 -5.59
C ALA A 57 -51.91 -9.08 -6.19
N THR A 58 -52.14 -10.19 -6.89
CA THR A 58 -51.08 -10.97 -7.58
C THR A 58 -50.28 -10.10 -8.57
N GLU A 59 -50.92 -9.11 -9.18
CA GLU A 59 -50.29 -8.15 -10.09
C GLU A 59 -49.26 -7.24 -9.40
N LEU A 60 -49.54 -6.75 -8.18
CA LEU A 60 -48.61 -5.93 -7.41
C LEU A 60 -47.37 -6.74 -6.99
N LEU A 61 -47.55 -8.01 -6.59
CA LEU A 61 -46.43 -8.89 -6.29
C LEU A 61 -45.57 -9.15 -7.53
N SER A 62 -46.20 -9.43 -8.68
CA SER A 62 -45.48 -9.59 -9.95
C SER A 62 -44.67 -8.34 -10.32
N ARG A 63 -45.26 -7.16 -10.14
CA ARG A 63 -44.59 -5.88 -10.40
C ARG A 63 -43.41 -5.64 -9.45
N ARG A 64 -43.55 -5.98 -8.16
CA ARG A 64 -42.46 -5.91 -7.19
C ARG A 64 -41.33 -6.87 -7.53
N ASN A 65 -41.64 -8.08 -8.01
CA ASN A 65 -40.63 -9.04 -8.50
C ASN A 65 -39.87 -8.49 -9.72
N GLU A 66 -40.56 -7.84 -10.66
CA GLU A 66 -39.92 -7.18 -11.80
C GLU A 66 -38.98 -6.06 -11.33
N LEU A 67 -39.46 -5.15 -10.47
CA LEU A 67 -38.65 -4.08 -9.89
C LEU A 67 -37.43 -4.63 -9.14
N PHE A 68 -37.61 -5.68 -8.35
CA PHE A 68 -36.54 -6.33 -7.62
C PHE A 68 -35.44 -6.86 -8.56
N SER A 69 -35.84 -7.49 -9.68
CA SER A 69 -34.89 -8.00 -10.68
C SER A 69 -34.08 -6.91 -11.38
N LYS A 70 -34.62 -5.68 -11.49
CA LYS A 70 -33.89 -4.49 -12.00
C LYS A 70 -32.86 -3.97 -11.00
N VAL A 71 -33.04 -4.27 -9.71
CA VAL A 71 -32.27 -3.66 -8.62
C VAL A 71 -31.15 -4.58 -8.11
N ILE A 72 -31.39 -5.90 -8.06
CA ILE A 72 -30.44 -6.88 -7.57
C ILE A 72 -30.53 -8.20 -8.34
N THR A 73 -29.38 -8.79 -8.65
CA THR A 73 -29.28 -10.12 -9.28
C THR A 73 -29.34 -11.24 -8.24
N PRO A 74 -29.70 -12.47 -8.63
CA PRO A 74 -29.64 -13.62 -7.72
C PRO A 74 -28.23 -13.83 -7.14
N GLU A 75 -27.17 -13.66 -7.94
CA GLU A 75 -25.79 -13.82 -7.45
C GLU A 75 -25.42 -12.74 -6.40
N SER A 76 -25.84 -11.49 -6.63
CA SER A 76 -25.58 -10.39 -5.71
C SER A 76 -26.48 -10.43 -4.48
N LEU A 77 -27.62 -11.13 -4.53
CA LEU A 77 -28.53 -11.33 -3.39
C LEU A 77 -27.86 -12.15 -2.28
N ASP A 78 -27.16 -13.23 -2.61
CA ASP A 78 -26.46 -14.03 -1.59
C ASP A 78 -25.34 -13.24 -0.90
N ASN A 79 -24.60 -12.43 -1.67
CA ASN A 79 -23.61 -11.50 -1.12
C ASN A 79 -24.29 -10.45 -0.21
N ALA A 80 -25.42 -9.89 -0.64
CA ALA A 80 -26.19 -8.95 0.16
C ALA A 80 -26.69 -9.57 1.48
N ILE A 81 -27.19 -10.81 1.45
CA ILE A 81 -27.56 -11.56 2.65
C ILE A 81 -26.36 -11.71 3.58
N SER A 82 -25.18 -12.08 3.05
CA SER A 82 -23.95 -12.21 3.85
C SER A 82 -23.52 -10.88 4.50
N GLU A 83 -23.54 -9.78 3.75
CA GLU A 83 -23.18 -8.45 4.26
C GLU A 83 -24.18 -7.95 5.32
N VAL A 84 -25.50 -8.12 5.11
CA VAL A 84 -26.52 -7.84 6.12
C VAL A 84 -26.30 -8.69 7.37
N SER A 85 -25.99 -9.97 7.19
CA SER A 85 -25.73 -10.89 8.29
C SER A 85 -24.54 -10.43 9.14
N SER A 86 -23.44 -10.04 8.48
CA SER A 86 -22.27 -9.45 9.14
C SER A 86 -22.61 -8.16 9.89
N SER A 87 -23.48 -7.32 9.32
CA SER A 87 -23.96 -6.09 9.95
C SER A 87 -24.78 -6.36 11.22
N ILE A 88 -25.64 -7.39 11.22
CA ILE A 88 -26.44 -7.81 12.38
C ILE A 88 -25.56 -8.36 13.50
N VAL A 89 -24.53 -9.15 13.16
CA VAL A 89 -23.57 -9.66 14.16
C VAL A 89 -22.84 -8.51 14.86
N LYS A 90 -22.52 -7.44 14.13
CA LYS A 90 -21.91 -6.23 14.72
C LYS A 90 -22.89 -5.42 15.56
N ASN A 91 -24.14 -5.28 15.10
CA ASN A 91 -25.20 -4.58 15.82
C ASN A 91 -26.56 -5.21 15.50
N VAL A 92 -27.14 -5.91 16.50
CA VAL A 92 -28.39 -6.65 16.34
C VAL A 92 -29.56 -5.77 15.92
N VAL A 93 -29.53 -4.46 16.22
CA VAL A 93 -30.56 -3.50 15.80
C VAL A 93 -30.68 -3.39 14.27
N ASN A 94 -29.61 -3.72 13.53
CA ASN A 94 -29.62 -3.71 12.07
C ASN A 94 -30.54 -4.78 11.46
N VAL A 95 -31.12 -5.67 12.27
CA VAL A 95 -32.22 -6.55 11.86
C VAL A 95 -33.44 -5.75 11.36
N CYS A 96 -33.60 -4.51 11.84
CA CYS A 96 -34.68 -3.62 11.40
C CYS A 96 -34.60 -3.24 9.91
N THR A 97 -33.46 -3.44 9.27
CA THR A 97 -33.30 -3.22 7.82
C THR A 97 -34.17 -4.13 6.98
N ILE A 98 -34.57 -5.29 7.51
CA ILE A 98 -35.34 -6.31 6.79
C ILE A 98 -36.67 -6.68 7.48
N ALA A 99 -36.77 -6.61 8.82
CA ALA A 99 -38.04 -6.88 9.51
C ALA A 99 -38.27 -5.91 10.68
N ASN A 100 -38.35 -4.63 10.32
CA ASN A 100 -38.43 -3.46 11.17
C ASN A 100 -39.38 -3.55 12.39
N TYR A 101 -40.61 -4.07 12.23
CA TYR A 101 -41.54 -4.23 13.36
C TYR A 101 -41.55 -5.64 13.95
N SER A 102 -41.23 -6.65 13.14
CA SER A 102 -41.44 -8.07 13.47
C SER A 102 -40.54 -8.61 14.61
N PHE A 103 -39.41 -7.94 14.88
CA PHE A 103 -38.49 -8.32 15.94
C PHE A 103 -38.62 -7.49 17.22
N ALA A 104 -39.60 -6.59 17.30
CA ALA A 104 -39.68 -5.59 18.38
C ALA A 104 -39.62 -6.17 19.80
N GLU A 105 -40.31 -7.28 20.07
CA GLU A 105 -40.26 -7.92 21.39
C GLU A 105 -38.87 -8.49 21.74
N TYR A 106 -38.19 -9.09 20.76
CA TYR A 106 -36.87 -9.68 20.95
C TYR A 106 -35.80 -8.60 21.09
N LEU A 107 -35.87 -7.55 20.26
CA LEU A 107 -35.00 -6.38 20.38
C LEU A 107 -35.19 -5.72 21.74
N PHE A 108 -36.44 -5.56 22.18
CA PHE A 108 -36.71 -5.00 23.50
C PHE A 108 -36.16 -5.87 24.64
N TRP A 109 -36.23 -7.19 24.53
CA TRP A 109 -35.62 -8.09 25.52
C TRP A 109 -34.09 -7.98 25.57
N LEU A 110 -33.43 -7.71 24.44
CA LEU A 110 -31.99 -7.43 24.41
C LEU A 110 -31.66 -6.05 24.98
N GLU A 111 -32.41 -5.02 24.59
CA GLU A 111 -32.28 -3.65 25.11
C GLU A 111 -32.48 -3.60 26.61
N CYS A 112 -33.37 -4.44 27.14
CA CYS A 112 -33.62 -4.66 28.55
C CYS A 112 -32.36 -5.04 29.35
N GLU A 113 -31.32 -5.59 28.70
CA GLU A 113 -30.03 -5.92 29.30
C GLU A 113 -28.96 -4.82 29.10
N SER A 114 -29.25 -3.81 28.28
CA SER A 114 -28.38 -2.64 28.06
C SER A 114 -28.23 -1.80 29.33
N ALA A 115 -27.12 -1.07 29.46
CA ALA A 115 -26.90 -0.17 30.60
C ALA A 115 -28.02 0.87 30.79
N GLU A 116 -28.63 1.33 29.69
CA GLU A 116 -29.71 2.33 29.73
C GLU A 116 -30.97 1.80 30.43
N LEU A 117 -31.43 0.60 30.08
CA LEU A 117 -32.65 0.03 30.67
C LEU A 117 -32.39 -0.78 31.93
N LYS A 118 -31.21 -1.39 32.06
CA LYS A 118 -30.84 -2.22 33.22
C LYS A 118 -30.94 -1.46 34.53
N LYS A 119 -30.59 -0.17 34.57
CA LYS A 119 -30.72 0.69 35.77
C LYS A 119 -32.17 0.80 36.27
N TYR A 120 -33.14 0.89 35.37
CA TYR A 120 -34.57 0.93 35.73
C TYR A 120 -35.12 -0.45 36.11
N ARG A 121 -34.47 -1.53 35.64
CA ARG A 121 -34.92 -2.92 35.86
C ARG A 121 -34.31 -3.59 37.10
N VAL A 122 -33.14 -3.15 37.56
CA VAL A 122 -32.47 -3.66 38.78
C VAL A 122 -32.87 -2.85 40.01
N GLY A 123 -33.04 -1.54 39.85
CA GLY A 123 -33.40 -0.60 40.90
C GLY A 123 -32.22 -0.12 41.74
N THR A 124 -32.42 0.96 42.50
CA THR A 124 -31.34 1.67 43.23
C THR A 124 -31.20 1.26 44.71
N GLY A 125 -31.91 0.23 45.18
CA GLY A 125 -31.86 -0.24 46.58
C GLY A 125 -32.58 0.64 47.60
N THR A 126 -32.69 1.95 47.34
CA THR A 126 -33.37 2.96 48.17
C THR A 126 -34.81 3.26 47.73
N GLU A 127 -35.40 2.39 46.92
CA GLU A 127 -36.71 2.64 46.29
C GLU A 127 -37.88 2.20 47.18
N ASP A 128 -39.03 2.83 46.94
CA ASP A 128 -40.29 2.47 47.58
C ASP A 128 -40.61 0.98 47.43
N SER A 129 -41.19 0.42 48.48
CA SER A 129 -41.65 -0.97 48.57
C SER A 129 -42.57 -1.35 47.41
N SER A 130 -43.45 -0.43 46.97
CA SER A 130 -44.38 -0.62 45.86
C SER A 130 -43.65 -0.79 44.53
N ILE A 131 -42.59 0.00 44.27
CA ILE A 131 -41.78 -0.08 43.05
C ILE A 131 -40.98 -1.39 43.01
N ARG A 132 -40.44 -1.81 44.15
CA ARG A 132 -39.73 -3.09 44.29
C ARG A 132 -40.66 -4.29 44.04
N LEU A 133 -41.88 -4.23 44.57
CA LEU A 133 -42.91 -5.24 44.34
C LEU A 133 -43.31 -5.27 42.86
N ALA A 134 -43.62 -4.11 42.27
CA ALA A 134 -43.97 -3.98 40.85
C ALA A 134 -42.89 -4.60 39.94
N ARG A 135 -41.61 -4.36 40.22
CA ARG A 135 -40.49 -4.96 39.49
C ARG A 135 -40.48 -6.49 39.58
N THR A 136 -40.76 -7.04 40.75
CA THR A 136 -40.79 -8.50 40.97
C THR A 136 -41.94 -9.12 40.18
N ILE A 137 -43.11 -8.49 40.25
CA ILE A 137 -44.31 -8.90 39.48
C ILE A 137 -44.03 -8.79 37.98
N ARG A 138 -43.43 -7.69 37.51
CA ARG A 138 -43.04 -7.50 36.10
C ARG A 138 -42.15 -8.64 35.61
N ARG A 139 -41.12 -9.05 36.35
CA ARG A 139 -40.22 -10.15 35.95
C ARG A 139 -41.00 -11.46 35.74
N ARG A 140 -41.95 -11.78 36.62
CA ARG A 140 -42.85 -12.93 36.44
C ARG A 140 -43.73 -12.78 35.19
N GLY A 141 -44.21 -11.57 34.91
CA GLY A 141 -44.95 -11.26 33.68
C GLY A 141 -44.10 -11.47 32.42
N GLU A 142 -42.84 -11.07 32.45
CA GLU A 142 -41.87 -11.28 31.36
C GLU A 142 -41.59 -12.78 31.13
N GLU A 143 -41.47 -13.57 32.19
CA GLU A 143 -41.33 -15.03 32.09
C GLU A 143 -42.55 -15.67 31.42
N CYS A 144 -43.77 -15.29 31.83
CA CYS A 144 -44.99 -15.74 31.18
C CYS A 144 -45.05 -15.29 29.71
N TYR A 145 -44.64 -14.07 29.41
CA TYR A 145 -44.64 -13.54 28.04
C TYR A 145 -43.68 -14.33 27.15
N LYS A 146 -42.44 -14.55 27.60
CA LYS A 146 -41.43 -15.36 26.88
C LYS A 146 -41.86 -16.82 26.70
N ALA A 147 -42.59 -17.38 27.66
CA ALA A 147 -43.16 -18.73 27.56
C ALA A 147 -44.36 -18.82 26.59
N GLY A 148 -44.82 -17.71 26.03
CA GLY A 148 -46.01 -17.67 25.16
C GLY A 148 -47.35 -17.70 25.92
N ASN A 149 -47.33 -17.58 27.24
CA ASN A 149 -48.52 -17.57 28.10
C ASN A 149 -49.12 -16.16 28.20
N PHE A 150 -49.61 -15.63 27.06
CA PHE A 150 -49.97 -14.21 26.93
C PHE A 150 -51.11 -13.75 27.86
N ASN A 151 -52.12 -14.58 28.09
CA ASN A 151 -53.23 -14.21 28.99
C ASN A 151 -52.75 -13.99 30.43
N GLU A 152 -51.88 -14.88 30.91
CA GLU A 152 -51.32 -14.78 32.25
C GLU A 152 -50.31 -13.63 32.33
N ALA A 153 -49.49 -13.44 31.28
CA ALA A 153 -48.58 -12.30 31.19
C ALA A 153 -49.33 -10.97 31.29
N ILE A 154 -50.45 -10.80 30.56
CA ILE A 154 -51.30 -9.59 30.66
C ILE A 154 -51.81 -9.38 32.08
N LYS A 155 -52.30 -10.43 32.73
CA LYS A 155 -52.82 -10.35 34.10
C LYS A 155 -51.74 -9.88 35.08
N ILE A 156 -50.56 -10.49 35.01
CA ILE A 156 -49.42 -10.17 35.88
C ILE A 156 -48.87 -8.76 35.57
N PHE A 157 -48.79 -8.38 34.30
CA PHE A 157 -48.37 -7.02 33.93
C PHE A 157 -49.35 -5.95 34.41
N LYS A 158 -50.66 -6.20 34.37
CA LYS A 158 -51.65 -5.29 34.96
C LYS A 158 -51.49 -5.18 36.47
N GLU A 159 -51.21 -6.28 37.16
CA GLU A 159 -50.88 -6.25 38.59
C GLU A 159 -49.61 -5.40 38.85
N ALA A 160 -48.59 -5.49 38.00
CA ALA A 160 -47.40 -4.64 38.10
C ALA A 160 -47.72 -3.15 37.85
N ASP A 161 -48.57 -2.85 36.86
CA ASP A 161 -49.06 -1.50 36.55
C ASP A 161 -49.85 -0.89 37.72
N GLU A 162 -50.67 -1.68 38.41
CA GLU A 162 -51.37 -1.24 39.63
C GLU A 162 -50.41 -0.85 40.76
N LYS A 163 -49.28 -1.57 40.91
CA LYS A 163 -48.26 -1.26 41.93
C LYS A 163 -47.38 -0.10 41.55
N TYR A 164 -47.08 0.06 40.26
CA TYR A 164 -46.28 1.17 39.75
C TYR A 164 -46.76 1.63 38.36
N PRO A 165 -47.72 2.58 38.29
CA PRO A 165 -48.30 3.06 37.04
C PRO A 165 -47.34 3.84 36.13
N GLY A 166 -46.08 4.02 36.53
CA GLY A 166 -45.05 4.72 35.77
C GLY A 166 -44.03 3.80 35.11
N ASP A 167 -44.20 2.48 35.19
CA ASP A 167 -43.31 1.51 34.56
C ASP A 167 -43.53 1.45 33.04
N PHE A 168 -42.83 2.32 32.32
CA PHE A 168 -42.89 2.36 30.86
C PHE A 168 -42.47 1.04 30.19
N THR A 169 -41.71 0.17 30.87
CA THR A 169 -41.34 -1.14 30.32
C THR A 169 -42.51 -2.12 30.34
N VAL A 170 -43.34 -2.08 31.40
CA VAL A 170 -44.62 -2.82 31.46
C VAL A 170 -45.55 -2.34 30.36
N HIS A 171 -45.73 -1.03 30.22
CA HIS A 171 -46.62 -0.48 29.20
C HIS A 171 -46.18 -0.84 27.79
N TYR A 172 -44.88 -0.77 27.49
CA TYR A 172 -44.38 -1.14 26.17
C TYR A 172 -44.64 -2.62 25.86
N GLN A 173 -44.39 -3.52 26.81
CA GLN A 173 -44.66 -4.96 26.64
C GLN A 173 -46.16 -5.26 26.53
N LEU A 174 -47.01 -4.61 27.32
CA LEU A 174 -48.46 -4.72 27.16
C LEU A 174 -48.92 -4.25 25.78
N GLY A 175 -48.36 -3.13 25.30
CA GLY A 175 -48.59 -2.62 23.93
C GLY A 175 -48.23 -3.66 22.87
N LEU A 176 -47.07 -4.30 22.99
CA LEU A 176 -46.65 -5.37 22.07
C LEU A 176 -47.56 -6.60 22.13
N ILE A 177 -48.00 -7.02 23.32
CA ILE A 177 -48.93 -8.16 23.45
C ILE A 177 -50.27 -7.84 22.79
N TYR A 178 -50.83 -6.67 23.03
CA TYR A 178 -52.07 -6.22 22.40
C TYR A 178 -51.90 -5.85 20.91
N PHE A 179 -50.68 -5.63 20.44
CA PHE A 179 -50.41 -5.49 19.02
C PHE A 179 -50.39 -6.85 18.32
N PHE A 180 -49.64 -7.82 18.85
CA PHE A 180 -49.35 -9.06 18.15
C PHE A 180 -50.27 -10.24 18.48
N GLU A 181 -50.62 -10.41 19.75
CA GLU A 181 -51.27 -11.63 20.27
C GLU A 181 -52.76 -11.41 20.54
N LYS A 182 -53.12 -10.19 20.95
CA LYS A 182 -54.51 -9.75 21.09
C LYS A 182 -54.73 -8.48 20.28
N PRO A 183 -54.83 -8.55 18.94
CA PRO A 183 -54.80 -7.43 17.98
C PRO A 183 -55.93 -6.39 18.15
N ASP A 184 -55.95 -5.79 19.34
CA ASP A 184 -56.91 -4.83 19.84
C ASP A 184 -56.23 -3.45 19.75
N TYR A 185 -56.44 -2.81 18.60
CA TYR A 185 -55.75 -1.56 18.28
C TYR A 185 -55.97 -0.46 19.33
N PRO A 186 -57.18 -0.24 19.89
CA PRO A 186 -57.39 0.81 20.88
C PRO A 186 -56.56 0.58 22.14
N ILE A 187 -56.54 -0.65 22.64
CA ILE A 187 -55.80 -0.99 23.86
C ILE A 187 -54.29 -0.93 23.60
N ALA A 188 -53.81 -1.45 22.47
CA ALA A 188 -52.40 -1.38 22.09
C ALA A 188 -51.93 0.09 22.01
N LEU A 189 -52.72 0.95 21.36
CA LEU A 189 -52.44 2.38 21.22
C LEU A 189 -52.39 3.09 22.58
N GLU A 190 -53.32 2.77 23.49
CA GLU A 190 -53.30 3.33 24.86
C GLU A 190 -52.00 2.99 25.59
N TYR A 191 -51.57 1.72 25.54
CA TYR A 191 -50.36 1.29 26.21
C TYR A 191 -49.09 1.86 25.58
N PHE A 192 -49.00 1.99 24.26
CA PHE A 192 -47.86 2.67 23.64
C PHE A 192 -47.80 4.16 24.00
N ARG A 193 -48.95 4.85 24.08
CA ARG A 193 -48.99 6.25 24.55
C ARG A 193 -48.58 6.38 26.02
N LYS A 194 -48.95 5.44 26.89
CA LYS A 194 -48.46 5.38 28.28
C LYS A 194 -46.94 5.15 28.31
N ALA A 195 -46.45 4.19 27.52
CA ALA A 195 -45.04 3.89 27.42
C ALA A 195 -44.22 5.10 26.96
N SER A 196 -44.64 5.82 25.91
CA SER A 196 -43.96 7.05 25.46
C SER A 196 -44.04 8.15 26.51
N LYS A 197 -45.20 8.40 27.12
CA LYS A 197 -45.36 9.40 28.18
C LYS A 197 -44.41 9.17 29.35
N TYR A 198 -44.31 7.93 29.86
CA TYR A 198 -43.52 7.64 31.05
C TYR A 198 -42.03 7.41 30.79
N SER A 199 -41.66 7.08 29.55
CA SER A 199 -40.26 6.98 29.11
C SER A 199 -39.69 8.31 28.61
N GLN A 200 -40.53 9.32 28.37
CA GLN A 200 -40.10 10.66 27.96
C GLN A 200 -38.99 11.17 28.90
N ASN A 201 -37.83 11.50 28.32
CA ASN A 201 -36.59 11.90 29.01
C ASN A 201 -35.93 10.84 29.93
N LYS A 202 -36.50 9.64 30.09
CA LYS A 202 -35.92 8.54 30.88
C LYS A 202 -35.23 7.48 30.04
N SER A 203 -35.88 7.06 28.96
CA SER A 203 -35.29 6.17 27.97
C SER A 203 -35.66 6.66 26.57
N LYS A 204 -34.63 7.05 25.82
CA LYS A 204 -34.82 7.51 24.44
C LYS A 204 -35.33 6.36 23.58
N GLN A 205 -34.76 5.17 23.78
CA GLN A 205 -35.10 4.00 22.98
C GLN A 205 -36.57 3.59 23.14
N VAL A 206 -37.07 3.47 24.38
CA VAL A 206 -38.48 3.10 24.60
C VAL A 206 -39.42 4.21 24.14
N PHE A 207 -39.04 5.47 24.32
CA PHE A 207 -39.81 6.60 23.80
C PHE A 207 -39.95 6.52 22.28
N ILE A 208 -38.84 6.39 21.56
CA ILE A 208 -38.79 6.30 20.09
C ILE A 208 -39.62 5.11 19.61
N ASN A 209 -39.40 3.91 20.14
CA ASN A 209 -40.12 2.72 19.72
C ASN A 209 -41.63 2.82 20.00
N SER A 210 -42.03 3.36 21.16
CA SER A 210 -43.44 3.57 21.50
C SER A 210 -44.12 4.55 20.54
N MET A 211 -43.42 5.62 20.15
CA MET A 211 -43.92 6.61 19.20
C MET A 211 -44.01 6.06 17.77
N ILE A 212 -43.04 5.22 17.36
CA ILE A 212 -43.08 4.49 16.09
C ILE A 212 -44.29 3.54 16.02
N PHE A 213 -44.53 2.73 17.07
CA PHE A 213 -45.69 1.85 17.13
C PHE A 213 -47.03 2.60 17.20
N THR A 214 -47.06 3.75 17.90
CA THR A 214 -48.21 4.67 17.89
C THR A 214 -48.50 5.15 16.47
N GLY A 215 -47.46 5.61 15.75
CA GLY A 215 -47.58 6.03 14.36
C GLY A 215 -48.04 4.92 13.42
N LEU A 216 -47.48 3.72 13.56
CA LEU A 216 -47.90 2.54 12.79
C LEU A 216 -49.39 2.25 13.02
N LEU A 217 -49.83 2.09 14.26
CA LEU A 217 -51.22 1.77 14.59
C LEU A 217 -52.20 2.82 14.03
N LEU A 218 -51.90 4.10 14.23
CA LEU A 218 -52.72 5.19 13.72
C LEU A 218 -52.79 5.16 12.19
N ARG A 219 -51.67 4.92 11.50
CA ARG A 219 -51.63 4.80 10.04
C ARG A 219 -52.42 3.60 9.52
N LEU A 220 -52.27 2.42 10.14
CA LEU A 220 -53.03 1.22 9.77
C LEU A 220 -54.53 1.45 9.90
N CYS A 221 -54.95 2.11 10.99
CA CYS A 221 -56.36 2.48 11.20
C CYS A 221 -56.82 3.53 10.18
N ALA A 222 -56.01 4.56 9.93
CA ALA A 222 -56.31 5.64 9.00
C ALA A 222 -56.53 5.12 7.57
N HIS A 223 -55.76 4.11 7.14
CA HIS A 223 -55.98 3.46 5.84
C HIS A 223 -57.34 2.76 5.75
N ALA A 224 -57.81 2.15 6.85
CA ALA A 224 -59.09 1.45 6.86
C ALA A 224 -60.30 2.38 7.06
N SER A 225 -60.12 3.48 7.79
CA SER A 225 -61.17 4.46 8.07
C SER A 225 -61.21 5.65 7.12
N SER A 226 -60.16 5.84 6.31
CA SER A 226 -59.91 7.05 5.51
C SER A 226 -59.88 8.33 6.34
N ASP A 227 -59.44 8.26 7.60
CA ASP A 227 -59.40 9.39 8.53
C ASP A 227 -58.08 10.18 8.42
N MET A 228 -58.16 11.37 7.83
CA MET A 228 -57.02 12.28 7.66
C MET A 228 -56.44 12.80 8.98
N ASN A 229 -57.23 12.87 10.05
CA ASN A 229 -56.72 13.30 11.35
C ASN A 229 -55.81 12.23 11.95
N MET A 230 -56.18 10.95 11.81
CA MET A 230 -55.35 9.84 12.29
C MET A 230 -54.02 9.75 11.52
N PHE A 231 -54.06 10.04 10.22
CA PHE A 231 -52.87 10.20 9.39
C PHE A 231 -51.95 11.33 9.88
N SER A 232 -52.52 12.51 10.16
CA SER A 232 -51.75 13.63 10.73
C SER A 232 -51.15 13.26 12.08
N GLU A 233 -51.92 12.61 12.94
CA GLU A 233 -51.45 12.16 14.26
C GLU A 233 -50.34 11.10 14.14
N ALA A 234 -50.46 10.17 13.18
CA ALA A 234 -49.43 9.18 12.89
C ALA A 234 -48.10 9.85 12.53
N TYR A 235 -48.14 10.84 11.63
CA TYR A 235 -46.97 11.63 11.26
C TYR A 235 -46.37 12.36 12.48
N GLN A 236 -47.21 13.02 13.29
CA GLN A 236 -46.76 13.72 14.49
C GLN A 236 -46.12 12.79 15.52
N ALA A 237 -46.58 11.55 15.63
CA ALA A 237 -45.94 10.56 16.49
C ALA A 237 -44.54 10.20 15.97
N VAL A 238 -44.42 9.89 14.68
CA VAL A 238 -43.14 9.44 14.13
C VAL A 238 -42.11 10.56 13.99
N ILE A 239 -42.53 11.79 13.69
CA ILE A 239 -41.60 12.93 13.64
C ILE A 239 -41.00 13.24 15.02
N GLN A 240 -41.75 13.03 16.10
CA GLN A 240 -41.21 13.13 17.46
C GLN A 240 -40.18 12.02 17.75
N ALA A 241 -40.41 10.80 17.24
CA ALA A 241 -39.43 9.73 17.33
C ALA A 241 -38.14 10.07 16.56
N TYR A 242 -38.27 10.58 15.33
CA TYR A 242 -37.13 11.04 14.51
C TYR A 242 -36.38 12.20 15.18
N ASN A 243 -37.08 13.21 15.70
CA ASN A 243 -36.44 14.35 16.36
C ASN A 243 -35.72 13.96 17.66
N SER A 244 -36.12 12.86 18.31
CA SER A 244 -35.43 12.35 19.51
C SER A 244 -34.08 11.70 19.17
N ASP A 245 -33.96 11.07 17.99
CA ASP A 245 -32.70 10.56 17.44
C ASP A 245 -32.75 10.50 15.89
N PRO A 246 -32.26 11.55 15.21
CA PRO A 246 -32.22 11.61 13.75
C PRO A 246 -31.25 10.61 13.10
N SER A 247 -30.38 9.99 13.90
CA SER A 247 -29.45 8.96 13.42
C SER A 247 -30.05 7.55 13.50
N TYR A 248 -31.14 7.38 14.25
CA TYR A 248 -31.77 6.08 14.42
C TYR A 248 -32.47 5.64 13.13
N VAL A 249 -31.89 4.65 12.46
CA VAL A 249 -32.29 4.24 11.12
C VAL A 249 -33.77 3.81 11.05
N PHE A 250 -34.29 3.20 12.11
CA PHE A 250 -35.69 2.79 12.17
C PHE A 250 -36.67 3.98 12.31
N SER A 251 -36.29 5.08 12.95
CA SER A 251 -37.13 6.29 13.00
C SER A 251 -37.23 6.96 11.63
N ILE A 252 -36.12 7.01 10.88
CA ILE A 252 -36.11 7.49 9.49
C ILE A 252 -37.04 6.63 8.65
N TYR A 253 -36.90 5.30 8.72
CA TYR A 253 -37.72 4.38 7.94
C TYR A 253 -39.21 4.51 8.26
N ALA A 254 -39.56 4.54 9.55
CA ALA A 254 -40.94 4.76 10.00
C ALA A 254 -41.48 6.12 9.52
N LEU A 255 -40.64 7.16 9.48
CA LEU A 255 -41.05 8.49 9.02
C LEU A 255 -41.35 8.49 7.52
N VAL A 256 -40.55 7.78 6.72
CA VAL A 256 -40.87 7.61 5.29
C VAL A 256 -42.20 6.86 5.13
N GLN A 257 -42.40 5.76 5.87
CA GLN A 257 -43.68 5.02 5.87
C GLN A 257 -44.86 5.90 6.28
N ALA A 258 -44.68 6.77 7.28
CA ALA A 258 -45.69 7.70 7.77
C ALA A 258 -45.99 8.86 6.80
N ASN A 259 -45.27 8.99 5.69
CA ASN A 259 -45.54 10.03 4.71
C ASN A 259 -46.02 9.50 3.36
N THR A 260 -46.12 8.17 3.18
CA THR A 260 -46.53 7.58 1.89
C THR A 260 -47.95 7.99 1.47
N PHE A 261 -48.79 8.43 2.40
CA PHE A 261 -50.16 8.88 2.14
C PHE A 261 -50.32 10.38 1.90
N ASN A 262 -49.36 11.22 2.31
CA ASN A 262 -49.49 12.67 2.25
C ASN A 262 -48.80 13.23 1.00
N SER A 263 -49.59 13.68 0.02
CA SER A 263 -49.08 14.24 -1.23
C SER A 263 -48.19 15.47 -1.03
N SER A 264 -48.42 16.26 0.04
CA SER A 264 -47.63 17.46 0.33
C SER A 264 -46.24 17.17 0.87
N SER A 265 -46.04 16.08 1.62
CA SER A 265 -44.73 15.64 2.15
C SER A 265 -44.07 14.54 1.33
N LYS A 266 -44.70 14.14 0.21
CA LYS A 266 -44.22 13.08 -0.70
C LYS A 266 -42.78 13.32 -1.17
N LYS A 267 -42.45 14.53 -1.61
CA LYS A 267 -41.10 14.88 -2.09
C LYS A 267 -40.03 14.80 -1.00
N GLU A 268 -40.34 15.33 0.18
CA GLU A 268 -39.44 15.26 1.34
C GLU A 268 -39.16 13.81 1.74
N SER A 269 -40.19 12.97 1.67
CA SER A 269 -40.11 11.55 2.02
C SER A 269 -39.29 10.74 1.04
N LEU A 270 -39.42 11.02 -0.26
CA LEU A 270 -38.57 10.41 -1.28
C LEU A 270 -37.11 10.84 -1.12
N ASN A 271 -36.85 12.09 -0.70
CA ASN A 271 -35.48 12.53 -0.37
C ASN A 271 -34.92 11.81 0.85
N LEU A 272 -35.70 11.70 1.94
CA LEU A 272 -35.32 10.93 3.12
C LEU A 272 -35.06 9.45 2.78
N LEU A 273 -35.89 8.88 1.89
CA LEU A 273 -35.72 7.52 1.40
C LEU A 273 -34.43 7.38 0.57
N LYS A 274 -34.14 8.34 -0.31
CA LYS A 274 -32.89 8.40 -1.08
C LYS A 274 -31.68 8.42 -0.15
N ASP A 275 -31.72 9.23 0.89
CA ASP A 275 -30.64 9.33 1.88
C ASP A 275 -30.50 8.06 2.73
N LEU A 276 -31.63 7.43 3.10
CA LEU A 276 -31.63 6.14 3.80
C LEU A 276 -30.97 5.04 2.95
N ILE A 277 -31.35 4.92 1.68
CA ILE A 277 -30.76 3.93 0.75
C ILE A 277 -29.26 4.19 0.56
N LYS A 278 -28.82 5.45 0.49
CA LYS A 278 -27.40 5.78 0.39
C LYS A 278 -26.60 5.40 1.64
N ARG A 279 -27.20 5.52 2.83
CA ARG A 279 -26.57 5.14 4.09
C ARG A 279 -26.53 3.61 4.26
N GLU A 280 -27.65 2.96 3.97
CA GLU A 280 -27.86 1.53 4.20
C GLU A 280 -28.57 0.90 2.98
N LYS A 281 -27.77 0.54 1.96
CA LYS A 281 -28.28 0.05 0.65
C LYS A 281 -29.25 -1.13 0.74
N TYR A 282 -29.20 -1.92 1.82
CA TYR A 282 -30.06 -3.09 1.99
C TYR A 282 -31.52 -2.78 2.32
N PHE A 283 -31.82 -1.55 2.76
CA PHE A 283 -33.22 -1.12 2.89
C PHE A 283 -33.96 -1.24 1.56
N THR A 284 -33.24 -1.15 0.43
CA THR A 284 -33.81 -1.35 -0.89
C THR A 284 -34.56 -2.67 -1.04
N ILE A 285 -34.03 -3.76 -0.49
CA ILE A 285 -34.68 -5.08 -0.51
C ILE A 285 -36.03 -5.01 0.22
N GLN A 286 -36.02 -4.39 1.40
CA GLN A 286 -37.20 -4.26 2.24
C GLN A 286 -38.25 -3.32 1.63
N ILE A 287 -37.86 -2.14 1.14
CA ILE A 287 -38.75 -1.13 0.54
C ILE A 287 -39.54 -1.71 -0.66
N ILE A 288 -38.89 -2.54 -1.49
CA ILE A 288 -39.51 -3.15 -2.67
C ILE A 288 -40.61 -4.15 -2.31
N TYR A 289 -40.65 -4.69 -1.10
CA TYR A 289 -41.69 -5.66 -0.70
C TYR A 289 -42.57 -5.20 0.46
N ASP A 290 -42.24 -4.07 1.10
CA ASP A 290 -43.04 -3.54 2.21
C ASP A 290 -44.33 -2.88 1.69
N ARG A 291 -45.45 -3.35 2.23
CA ARG A 291 -46.81 -2.94 1.83
C ARG A 291 -47.15 -1.51 2.24
N ALA A 292 -46.43 -0.93 3.19
CA ALA A 292 -46.56 0.49 3.53
C ALA A 292 -46.30 1.43 2.33
N PHE A 293 -45.60 0.93 1.31
CA PHE A 293 -45.22 1.66 0.11
C PHE A 293 -46.11 1.38 -1.11
N ASP A 294 -47.16 0.56 -0.98
CA ASP A 294 -48.11 0.33 -2.09
C ASP A 294 -48.58 1.64 -2.76
N PRO A 295 -48.90 2.74 -2.02
CA PRO A 295 -49.37 3.99 -2.64
C PRO A 295 -48.31 4.78 -3.44
N VAL A 296 -47.03 4.47 -3.29
CA VAL A 296 -45.90 5.23 -3.86
C VAL A 296 -44.93 4.33 -4.64
N LEU A 297 -45.38 3.16 -5.09
CA LEU A 297 -44.53 2.20 -5.78
C LEU A 297 -43.95 2.76 -7.09
N ASP A 298 -44.72 3.56 -7.83
CA ASP A 298 -44.27 4.25 -9.06
C ASP A 298 -43.12 5.23 -8.78
N ASP A 299 -43.22 5.96 -7.67
CA ASP A 299 -42.20 6.92 -7.26
C ASP A 299 -40.93 6.21 -6.79
N ILE A 300 -41.08 5.05 -6.15
CA ILE A 300 -39.96 4.20 -5.74
C ILE A 300 -39.24 3.63 -6.96
N GLU A 301 -39.97 3.18 -7.98
CA GLU A 301 -39.40 2.74 -9.26
C GLU A 301 -38.59 3.89 -9.89
N SER A 302 -39.18 5.09 -9.99
CA SER A 302 -38.51 6.28 -10.49
C SER A 302 -37.28 6.69 -9.66
N LEU A 303 -37.35 6.54 -8.34
CA LEU A 303 -36.23 6.80 -7.43
C LEU A 303 -35.07 5.84 -7.70
N TYR A 304 -35.34 4.56 -7.91
CA TYR A 304 -34.30 3.59 -8.23
C TYR A 304 -33.69 3.82 -9.60
N GLU A 305 -34.47 4.20 -10.60
CA GLU A 305 -33.95 4.60 -11.91
C GLU A 305 -33.04 5.83 -11.80
N SER A 306 -33.44 6.83 -11.00
CA SER A 306 -32.59 8.01 -10.71
C SER A 306 -31.30 7.62 -9.99
N LEU A 307 -31.37 6.74 -8.98
CA LEU A 307 -30.20 6.26 -8.25
C LEU A 307 -29.25 5.47 -9.16
N LEU A 308 -29.78 4.64 -10.04
CA LEU A 308 -29.00 3.90 -11.03
C LEU A 308 -28.32 4.86 -12.01
N GLY A 309 -29.03 5.87 -12.51
CA GLY A 309 -28.48 6.91 -13.38
C GLY A 309 -27.35 7.70 -12.71
N ASP A 310 -27.57 8.14 -11.46
CA ASP A 310 -26.56 8.82 -10.65
C ASP A 310 -25.31 7.94 -10.45
N ALA A 311 -25.51 6.65 -10.14
CA ALA A 311 -24.43 5.70 -9.93
C ALA A 311 -23.65 5.41 -11.23
N LEU A 312 -24.33 5.22 -12.36
CA LEU A 312 -23.71 5.02 -13.68
C LEU A 312 -22.87 6.24 -14.08
N ASN A 313 -23.38 7.45 -13.85
CA ASN A 313 -22.65 8.69 -14.10
C ASN A 313 -21.39 8.78 -13.22
N SER A 314 -21.51 8.47 -11.93
CA SER A 314 -20.37 8.46 -11.01
C SER A 314 -19.30 7.45 -11.42
N VAL A 315 -19.70 6.22 -11.78
CA VAL A 315 -18.76 5.20 -12.24
C VAL A 315 -18.12 5.60 -13.56
N GLY A 316 -18.89 6.16 -14.51
CA GLY A 316 -18.37 6.65 -15.78
C GLY A 316 -17.28 7.71 -15.60
N GLN A 317 -17.44 8.63 -14.65
CA GLN A 317 -16.40 9.60 -14.29
C GLN A 317 -15.15 8.93 -13.71
N THR A 318 -15.32 7.94 -12.84
CA THR A 318 -14.21 7.16 -12.27
C THR A 318 -13.47 6.39 -13.37
N PHE A 319 -14.20 5.76 -14.29
CA PHE A 319 -13.64 5.05 -15.44
C PHE A 319 -12.85 5.97 -16.36
N ALA A 320 -13.36 7.15 -16.69
CA ALA A 320 -12.64 8.13 -17.49
C ALA A 320 -11.30 8.53 -16.85
N LYS A 321 -11.25 8.67 -15.51
CA LYS A 321 -10.00 8.93 -14.78
C LYS A 321 -9.05 7.72 -14.86
N ILE A 322 -9.56 6.51 -14.65
CA ILE A 322 -8.77 5.28 -14.75
C ILE A 322 -8.18 5.14 -16.17
N ASP A 323 -8.99 5.32 -17.21
CA ASP A 323 -8.56 5.22 -18.61
C ASP A 323 -7.44 6.23 -18.92
N SER A 324 -7.62 7.50 -18.51
CA SER A 324 -6.61 8.55 -18.66
C SER A 324 -5.28 8.19 -17.97
N MET A 325 -5.34 7.67 -16.74
CA MET A 325 -4.14 7.27 -15.99
C MET A 325 -3.46 6.04 -16.60
N LEU A 326 -4.24 5.06 -17.07
CA LEU A 326 -3.71 3.90 -17.77
C LEU A 326 -3.01 4.30 -19.08
N GLU A 327 -3.55 5.29 -19.81
CA GLU A 327 -2.92 5.83 -21.00
C GLU A 327 -1.59 6.54 -20.68
N GLU A 328 -1.54 7.38 -19.65
CA GLU A 328 -0.30 8.03 -19.18
C GLU A 328 0.77 7.01 -18.75
N LEU A 329 0.36 5.98 -18.00
CA LEU A 329 1.24 4.90 -17.57
C LEU A 329 1.78 4.08 -18.77
N SER A 330 0.95 3.89 -19.80
CA SER A 330 1.37 3.20 -21.04
C SER A 330 2.47 3.96 -21.81
N LYS A 331 2.53 5.29 -21.68
CA LYS A 331 3.61 6.13 -22.23
C LYS A 331 4.90 6.05 -21.40
N SER A 332 4.81 5.58 -20.16
CA SER A 332 5.91 5.56 -19.18
C SER A 332 6.42 4.15 -18.87
N VAL A 333 6.19 3.19 -19.79
CA VAL A 333 6.46 1.75 -19.58
C VAL A 333 7.92 1.46 -19.15
N LYS A 334 8.89 2.22 -19.67
CA LYS A 334 10.31 2.08 -19.32
C LYS A 334 10.65 2.40 -17.85
N PHE A 335 9.75 3.05 -17.13
CA PHE A 335 9.93 3.47 -15.73
C PHE A 335 9.10 2.62 -14.74
N LEU A 336 8.46 1.56 -15.23
CA LEU A 336 7.69 0.63 -14.41
C LEU A 336 8.63 -0.27 -13.62
N THR A 337 8.46 -0.31 -12.30
CA THR A 337 9.15 -1.24 -11.40
C THR A 337 8.63 -2.66 -11.55
N ILE A 338 7.32 -2.82 -11.69
CA ILE A 338 6.64 -4.13 -11.74
C ILE A 338 5.54 -4.13 -12.82
N PRO A 339 5.83 -4.52 -14.07
CA PRO A 339 4.84 -4.58 -15.15
C PRO A 339 3.64 -5.50 -14.83
N ALA A 340 3.87 -6.55 -14.04
CA ALA A 340 2.81 -7.47 -13.61
C ALA A 340 1.73 -6.79 -12.74
N LYS A 341 2.09 -5.77 -11.94
CA LYS A 341 1.14 -5.00 -11.12
C LYS A 341 0.15 -4.24 -11.99
N LEU A 342 0.65 -3.59 -13.06
CA LEU A 342 -0.20 -2.90 -14.04
C LEU A 342 -1.10 -3.88 -14.80
N ALA A 343 -0.60 -5.06 -15.15
CA ALA A 343 -1.40 -6.11 -15.79
C ALA A 343 -2.53 -6.62 -14.88
N GLY A 344 -2.24 -6.81 -13.59
CA GLY A 344 -3.25 -7.15 -12.58
C GLY A 344 -4.34 -6.09 -12.47
N ILE A 345 -3.95 -4.81 -12.33
CA ILE A 345 -4.92 -3.70 -12.26
C ILE A 345 -5.80 -3.63 -13.53
N LYS A 346 -5.22 -3.82 -14.72
CA LYS A 346 -5.98 -3.84 -15.97
C LYS A 346 -6.98 -5.00 -16.00
N LYS A 347 -6.58 -6.19 -15.53
CA LYS A 347 -7.46 -7.35 -15.44
C LYS A 347 -8.63 -7.06 -14.49
N ASP A 348 -8.36 -6.55 -13.30
CA ASP A 348 -9.39 -6.20 -12.32
C ASP A 348 -10.34 -5.13 -12.86
N TYR A 349 -9.81 -4.13 -13.57
CA TYR A 349 -10.62 -3.09 -14.20
C TYR A 349 -11.56 -3.63 -15.29
N GLU A 350 -11.08 -4.56 -16.13
CA GLU A 350 -11.92 -5.22 -17.13
C GLU A 350 -12.99 -6.12 -16.50
N GLU A 351 -12.71 -6.75 -15.35
CA GLU A 351 -13.73 -7.47 -14.58
C GLU A 351 -14.82 -6.51 -14.04
N ILE A 352 -14.44 -5.32 -13.55
CA ILE A 352 -15.39 -4.31 -13.09
C ILE A 352 -16.25 -3.78 -14.24
N LYS A 353 -15.69 -3.55 -15.43
CA LYS A 353 -16.47 -3.14 -16.60
C LYS A 353 -17.57 -4.14 -16.94
N LYS A 354 -17.25 -5.45 -16.90
CA LYS A 354 -18.22 -6.53 -17.13
C LYS A 354 -19.33 -6.56 -16.08
N MET A 355 -19.03 -6.24 -14.82
CA MET A 355 -20.04 -6.20 -13.75
C MET A 355 -21.17 -5.21 -14.05
N ILE A 356 -20.91 -4.10 -14.74
CA ILE A 356 -21.88 -3.04 -14.99
C ILE A 356 -22.81 -3.34 -16.17
N GLU A 357 -22.47 -4.32 -17.03
CA GLU A 357 -23.28 -4.68 -18.20
C GLU A 357 -24.72 -5.07 -17.85
N LYS A 358 -24.93 -5.65 -16.66
CA LYS A 358 -26.25 -6.03 -16.14
C LYS A 358 -27.12 -4.83 -15.71
N ARG A 359 -26.53 -3.63 -15.54
CA ARG A 359 -27.20 -2.35 -15.18
C ARG A 359 -28.18 -2.40 -14.01
N ASN A 360 -27.85 -3.10 -12.92
CA ASN A 360 -28.64 -3.04 -11.68
C ASN A 360 -27.94 -2.19 -10.61
N CYS A 361 -28.72 -1.64 -9.68
CA CYS A 361 -28.22 -0.70 -8.67
C CYS A 361 -27.08 -1.29 -7.81
N PHE A 362 -27.23 -2.53 -7.34
CA PHE A 362 -26.25 -3.14 -6.43
C PHE A 362 -24.90 -3.38 -7.11
N ASP A 363 -24.92 -3.90 -8.34
CA ASP A 363 -23.71 -4.18 -9.09
C ASP A 363 -22.99 -2.89 -9.51
N VAL A 364 -23.73 -1.84 -9.90
CA VAL A 364 -23.14 -0.54 -10.26
C VAL A 364 -22.51 0.15 -9.03
N ILE A 365 -23.19 0.13 -7.88
CA ILE A 365 -22.63 0.69 -6.63
C ILE A 365 -21.36 -0.07 -6.24
N SER A 366 -21.40 -1.41 -6.24
CA SER A 366 -20.23 -2.25 -5.94
C SER A 366 -19.09 -2.02 -6.94
N ALA A 367 -19.40 -1.86 -8.22
CA ALA A 367 -18.43 -1.53 -9.25
C ALA A 367 -17.78 -0.16 -9.00
N ASN A 368 -18.54 0.83 -8.52
CA ASN A 368 -17.98 2.14 -8.17
C ASN A 368 -16.97 2.06 -7.03
N ASP A 369 -17.29 1.33 -5.97
CA ASP A 369 -16.42 1.17 -4.80
C ASP A 369 -15.11 0.45 -5.20
N LYS A 370 -15.22 -0.61 -6.00
CA LYS A 370 -14.05 -1.31 -6.56
C LYS A 370 -13.25 -0.42 -7.51
N ALA A 371 -13.91 0.36 -8.36
CA ALA A 371 -13.25 1.29 -9.28
C ALA A 371 -12.52 2.39 -8.53
N GLY A 372 -13.09 2.93 -7.45
CA GLY A 372 -12.42 3.88 -6.56
C GLY A 372 -11.14 3.29 -5.94
N SER A 373 -11.19 2.02 -5.53
CA SER A 373 -10.02 1.30 -5.01
C SER A 373 -8.92 1.10 -6.07
N ILE A 374 -9.32 0.80 -7.31
CA ILE A 374 -8.40 0.74 -8.46
C ILE A 374 -7.79 2.13 -8.74
N LEU A 375 -8.61 3.18 -8.74
CA LEU A 375 -8.16 4.53 -9.00
C LEU A 375 -7.10 4.97 -7.97
N ASN A 376 -7.33 4.69 -6.69
CA ASN A 376 -6.34 4.94 -5.64
C ASN A 376 -5.04 4.14 -5.87
N SER A 377 -5.17 2.85 -6.18
CA SER A 377 -4.01 1.98 -6.49
C SER A 377 -3.22 2.47 -7.71
N LEU A 378 -3.91 2.99 -8.73
CA LEU A 378 -3.30 3.60 -9.91
C LEU A 378 -2.64 4.94 -9.60
N SER A 379 -3.20 5.73 -8.69
CA SER A 379 -2.60 6.99 -8.21
C SER A 379 -1.27 6.72 -7.53
N ASP A 380 -1.24 5.79 -6.58
CA ASP A 380 -0.02 5.40 -5.89
C ASP A 380 1.04 4.87 -6.87
N PHE A 381 0.61 4.05 -7.83
CA PHE A 381 1.50 3.52 -8.85
C PHE A 381 1.99 4.59 -9.83
N SER A 382 1.16 5.56 -10.19
CA SER A 382 1.54 6.70 -11.03
C SER A 382 2.56 7.60 -10.33
N GLU A 383 2.40 7.86 -9.03
CA GLU A 383 3.39 8.58 -8.23
C GLU A 383 4.73 7.83 -8.16
N GLU A 384 4.70 6.52 -7.97
CA GLU A 384 5.91 5.67 -7.99
C GLU A 384 6.62 5.79 -9.35
N VAL A 385 5.88 5.70 -10.46
CA VAL A 385 6.42 5.84 -11.82
C VAL A 385 6.99 7.24 -12.06
N LYS A 386 6.35 8.31 -11.56
CA LYS A 386 6.88 9.68 -11.63
C LYS A 386 8.21 9.82 -10.88
N LYS A 387 8.30 9.27 -9.67
CA LYS A 387 9.55 9.24 -8.88
C LYS A 387 10.65 8.47 -9.61
N ASN A 388 10.32 7.32 -10.20
CA ASN A 388 11.27 6.55 -10.99
C ASN A 388 11.71 7.29 -12.24
N LYS A 389 10.80 7.95 -12.96
CA LYS A 389 11.13 8.77 -14.12
C LYS A 389 12.13 9.88 -13.76
N ALA A 390 11.88 10.61 -12.67
CA ALA A 390 12.81 11.62 -12.16
C ALA A 390 14.18 11.02 -11.80
N TYR A 391 14.20 9.85 -11.15
CA TYR A 391 15.44 9.11 -10.88
C TYR A 391 16.22 8.79 -12.14
N PHE A 392 15.56 8.24 -13.17
CA PHE A 392 16.23 7.88 -14.42
C PHE A 392 16.77 9.12 -15.16
N GLU A 393 16.05 10.23 -15.16
CA GLU A 393 16.50 11.50 -15.76
C GLU A 393 17.73 12.06 -15.03
N VAL A 394 17.72 12.08 -13.70
CA VAL A 394 18.86 12.51 -12.89
C VAL A 394 20.05 11.56 -13.06
N ARG A 395 19.80 10.25 -13.08
CA ARG A 395 20.84 9.23 -13.28
C ARG A 395 21.53 9.39 -14.63
N ASP A 396 20.77 9.55 -15.71
CA ASP A 396 21.31 9.69 -17.07
C ASP A 396 22.16 10.97 -17.22
N LEU A 397 21.70 12.06 -16.59
CA LEU A 397 22.46 13.29 -16.51
C LEU A 397 23.79 13.10 -15.75
N VAL A 398 23.74 12.54 -14.54
CA VAL A 398 24.93 12.31 -13.71
C VAL A 398 25.89 11.34 -14.39
N GLU A 399 25.39 10.29 -15.04
CA GLU A 399 26.22 9.35 -15.81
C GLU A 399 26.93 10.06 -16.98
N THR A 400 26.22 10.93 -17.70
CA THR A 400 26.79 11.73 -18.79
C THR A 400 27.87 12.70 -18.29
N LEU A 401 27.62 13.40 -17.18
CA LEU A 401 28.59 14.32 -16.58
C LEU A 401 29.80 13.57 -16.02
N SER A 402 29.59 12.41 -15.40
CA SER A 402 30.67 11.56 -14.87
C SER A 402 31.58 11.03 -15.98
N LYS A 403 31.01 10.64 -17.14
CA LYS A 403 31.80 10.27 -18.32
C LYS A 403 32.64 11.43 -18.83
N ARG A 404 32.06 12.63 -18.98
CA ARG A 404 32.80 13.84 -19.39
C ARG A 404 33.90 14.21 -18.40
N PHE A 405 33.63 14.11 -17.10
CA PHE A 405 34.62 14.29 -16.04
C PHE A 405 35.79 13.32 -16.21
N ASN A 406 35.51 12.02 -16.38
CA ASN A 406 36.54 11.00 -16.53
C ASN A 406 37.38 11.19 -17.79
N ASP A 407 36.75 11.58 -18.91
CA ASP A 407 37.45 11.86 -20.16
C ASP A 407 38.37 13.09 -20.04
N GLU A 408 37.87 14.20 -19.49
CA GLU A 408 38.64 15.44 -19.29
C GLU A 408 39.76 15.23 -18.26
N TYR A 409 39.50 14.50 -17.18
CA TYR A 409 40.51 14.13 -16.19
C TYR A 409 41.62 13.29 -16.82
N LYS A 410 41.26 12.25 -17.59
CA LYS A 410 42.20 11.37 -18.27
C LYS A 410 43.06 12.12 -19.28
N GLU A 411 42.47 13.06 -20.04
CA GLU A 411 43.21 13.89 -20.98
C GLU A 411 44.20 14.82 -20.28
N THR A 412 43.76 15.48 -19.20
CA THR A 412 44.58 16.43 -18.45
C THR A 412 45.75 15.75 -17.72
N VAL A 413 45.53 14.55 -17.19
CA VAL A 413 46.56 13.78 -16.47
C VAL A 413 47.45 12.94 -17.40
N LYS A 414 47.07 12.75 -18.68
CA LYS A 414 47.80 11.92 -19.68
C LYS A 414 49.30 12.18 -19.75
N SER A 415 49.71 13.44 -19.67
CA SER A 415 51.13 13.83 -19.68
C SER A 415 51.88 13.33 -18.44
N HIS A 416 51.22 13.37 -17.28
CA HIS A 416 51.74 12.84 -16.03
C HIS A 416 51.78 11.31 -16.05
N THR A 417 50.72 10.65 -16.52
CA THR A 417 50.66 9.18 -16.62
C THR A 417 51.81 8.65 -17.48
N LYS A 418 52.10 9.31 -18.62
CA LYS A 418 53.27 9.00 -19.46
C LYS A 418 54.60 9.18 -18.72
N LYS A 419 54.72 10.19 -17.85
CA LYS A 419 55.93 10.40 -17.03
C LYS A 419 56.08 9.32 -15.95
N GLU A 420 54.99 8.87 -15.34
CA GLU A 420 54.97 7.75 -14.38
C GLU A 420 55.35 6.43 -15.06
N GLU A 421 54.76 6.12 -16.22
CA GLU A 421 55.12 4.95 -17.03
C GLU A 421 56.60 4.96 -17.41
N LYS A 422 57.11 6.12 -17.83
CA LYS A 422 58.54 6.29 -18.15
C LYS A 422 59.43 6.11 -16.92
N CYS A 423 59.03 6.62 -15.76
CA CYS A 423 59.75 6.44 -14.50
C CYS A 423 59.76 4.97 -14.08
N ALA A 424 58.61 4.29 -14.15
CA ALA A 424 58.48 2.86 -13.87
C ALA A 424 59.35 2.01 -14.80
N ALA A 425 59.31 2.27 -16.12
CA ALA A 425 60.17 1.60 -17.09
C ALA A 425 61.67 1.82 -16.80
N MET A 426 62.08 3.03 -16.41
CA MET A 426 63.46 3.31 -16.02
C MET A 426 63.86 2.58 -14.73
N LYS A 427 62.97 2.46 -13.75
CA LYS A 427 63.20 1.66 -12.54
C LYS A 427 63.37 0.17 -12.86
N THR A 428 62.56 -0.36 -13.77
CA THR A 428 62.70 -1.75 -14.26
C THR A 428 64.05 -1.95 -14.95
N ASN A 429 64.45 -1.01 -15.82
CA ASN A 429 65.76 -1.05 -16.49
C ASN A 429 66.92 -0.95 -15.48
N LEU A 430 66.80 -0.14 -14.44
CA LEU A 430 67.80 -0.05 -13.37
C LEU A 430 67.88 -1.35 -12.57
N ALA A 431 66.74 -1.97 -12.25
CA ALA A 431 66.68 -3.26 -11.57
C ALA A 431 67.34 -4.37 -12.39
N GLU A 432 67.13 -4.38 -13.72
CA GLU A 432 67.77 -5.32 -14.63
C GLU A 432 69.30 -5.12 -14.71
N ILE A 433 69.77 -3.87 -14.79
CA ILE A 433 71.20 -3.55 -14.72
C ILE A 433 71.80 -3.99 -13.38
N ASN A 434 71.10 -3.77 -12.27
CA ASN A 434 71.59 -4.16 -10.95
C ASN A 434 71.57 -5.69 -10.74
N LYS A 435 70.64 -6.41 -11.38
CA LYS A 435 70.62 -7.88 -11.40
C LYS A 435 71.82 -8.45 -12.15
N ASN A 436 72.13 -7.88 -13.31
CA ASN A 436 73.24 -8.36 -14.15
C ASN A 436 74.60 -7.87 -13.63
N TYR A 437 74.65 -6.68 -13.06
CA TYR A 437 75.84 -6.02 -12.56
C TYR A 437 75.58 -5.52 -11.14
N PRO A 438 75.85 -6.31 -10.09
CA PRO A 438 75.60 -5.90 -8.71
C PRO A 438 76.53 -4.74 -8.26
N VAL A 439 75.94 -3.79 -7.54
CA VAL A 439 76.64 -2.64 -6.93
C VAL A 439 77.44 -3.11 -5.71
N ALA A 440 78.57 -2.47 -5.42
CA ALA A 440 79.26 -2.66 -4.14
C ALA A 440 78.50 -1.89 -3.06
N GLU A 441 77.94 -2.58 -2.06
CA GLU A 441 77.29 -1.94 -0.92
C GLU A 441 78.15 -2.10 0.34
N SER A 442 78.33 -1.01 1.09
CA SER A 442 79.00 -1.04 2.39
C SER A 442 78.13 -1.73 3.46
N GLU A 443 78.77 -2.22 4.53
CA GLU A 443 78.06 -2.74 5.70
C GLU A 443 77.00 -1.75 6.19
N ARG A 444 75.79 -2.25 6.41
CA ARG A 444 74.67 -1.45 6.89
C ARG A 444 73.84 -2.21 7.90
N THR A 445 73.54 -1.56 9.02
CA THR A 445 72.65 -2.06 10.06
C THR A 445 71.20 -1.77 9.67
N VAL A 446 70.43 -2.83 9.46
CA VAL A 446 69.00 -2.73 9.14
C VAL A 446 68.20 -3.14 10.37
N LYS A 447 67.29 -2.28 10.84
CA LYS A 447 66.36 -2.64 11.92
C LYS A 447 65.27 -3.55 11.39
N ASN A 448 65.20 -4.76 11.92
CA ASN A 448 64.20 -5.73 11.54
C ASN A 448 62.83 -5.31 12.12
N LYS A 449 61.86 -4.97 11.25
CA LYS A 449 60.56 -4.40 11.65
C LYS A 449 59.69 -5.31 12.51
N ALA A 450 59.99 -6.61 12.57
CA ALA A 450 59.22 -7.58 13.37
C ALA A 450 59.79 -7.76 14.80
N THR A 451 61.10 -7.56 15.00
CA THR A 451 61.80 -7.91 16.25
C THR A 451 62.56 -6.75 16.89
N ASN A 452 62.62 -5.58 16.24
CA ASN A 452 63.37 -4.38 16.68
C ASN A 452 64.88 -4.60 16.93
N SER A 453 65.44 -5.74 16.53
CA SER A 453 66.87 -6.04 16.58
C SER A 453 67.59 -5.44 15.36
N GLU A 454 68.80 -4.91 15.58
CA GLU A 454 69.68 -4.42 14.53
C GLU A 454 70.39 -5.60 13.86
N GLU A 455 70.13 -5.82 12.58
CA GLU A 455 70.70 -6.90 11.78
C GLU A 455 71.77 -6.32 10.86
N ILE A 456 73.01 -6.79 10.99
CA ILE A 456 74.15 -6.29 10.20
C ILE A 456 74.14 -7.01 8.85
N VAL A 457 73.84 -6.26 7.78
CA VAL A 457 73.97 -6.77 6.41
C VAL A 457 75.44 -6.61 5.98
N PRO A 458 76.16 -7.71 5.69
CA PRO A 458 77.57 -7.66 5.34
C PRO A 458 77.81 -6.98 3.99
N ALA A 459 78.97 -6.36 3.84
CA ALA A 459 79.34 -5.64 2.61
C ALA A 459 79.33 -6.57 1.39
N THR A 460 78.70 -6.15 0.31
CA THR A 460 78.68 -6.89 -0.96
C THR A 460 79.77 -6.37 -1.87
N VAL A 461 80.57 -7.28 -2.42
CA VAL A 461 81.65 -6.93 -3.34
C VAL A 461 81.04 -6.65 -4.72
N GLY A 462 81.26 -5.43 -5.25
CA GLY A 462 80.72 -5.03 -6.55
C GLY A 462 81.25 -5.87 -7.70
N TRP A 463 80.52 -5.88 -8.81
CA TRP A 463 80.79 -6.77 -9.94
C TRP A 463 82.18 -6.63 -10.58
N ARG A 464 82.90 -5.51 -10.34
CA ARG A 464 84.31 -5.28 -10.74
C ARG A 464 85.28 -6.32 -10.19
N GLN A 465 85.04 -6.84 -8.99
CA GLN A 465 85.86 -7.89 -8.37
C GLN A 465 85.19 -9.27 -8.46
N GLY A 466 84.06 -9.37 -9.17
CA GLY A 466 83.30 -10.59 -9.35
C GLY A 466 83.75 -11.41 -10.57
N LYS A 467 83.31 -12.67 -10.63
CA LYS A 467 83.59 -13.61 -11.73
C LYS A 467 83.18 -13.06 -13.10
N MET A 468 82.14 -12.22 -13.16
CA MET A 468 81.63 -11.64 -14.41
C MET A 468 82.63 -10.68 -15.07
N PHE A 469 83.32 -9.84 -14.28
CA PHE A 469 84.32 -8.91 -14.83
C PHE A 469 85.54 -9.66 -15.40
N LEU A 470 85.92 -10.78 -14.77
CA LEU A 470 86.93 -11.71 -15.30
C LEU A 470 86.54 -12.29 -16.67
N VAL A 471 85.27 -12.69 -16.84
CA VAL A 471 84.75 -13.18 -18.13
C VAL A 471 84.78 -12.09 -19.19
N ILE A 472 84.36 -10.87 -18.86
CA ILE A 472 84.39 -9.71 -19.78
C ILE A 472 85.83 -9.35 -20.17
N LYS A 473 86.78 -9.45 -19.22
CA LYS A 473 88.21 -9.26 -19.47
C LYS A 473 88.76 -10.28 -20.47
N PHE A 474 88.37 -11.54 -20.34
CA PHE A 474 88.76 -12.59 -21.28
C PHE A 474 88.17 -12.37 -22.68
N ILE A 475 86.85 -12.17 -22.76
CA ILE A 475 86.13 -12.00 -24.05
C ILE A 475 86.62 -10.76 -24.80
N SER A 476 86.77 -9.62 -24.11
CA SER A 476 87.23 -8.38 -24.75
C SER A 476 88.68 -8.47 -25.22
N GLY A 477 89.54 -9.20 -24.50
CA GLY A 477 90.90 -9.53 -24.92
C GLY A 477 90.91 -10.38 -26.20
N CYS A 478 90.09 -11.43 -26.27
CA CYS A 478 89.95 -12.25 -27.48
C CYS A 478 89.40 -11.45 -28.66
N PHE A 479 88.40 -10.60 -28.44
CA PHE A 479 87.81 -9.77 -29.49
C PHE A 479 88.82 -8.78 -30.07
N ALA A 480 89.54 -8.04 -29.21
CA ALA A 480 90.60 -7.14 -29.64
C ALA A 480 91.71 -7.89 -30.40
N PHE A 481 92.11 -9.07 -29.91
CA PHE A 481 93.05 -9.94 -30.60
C PHE A 481 92.58 -10.29 -32.01
N THR A 482 91.32 -10.67 -32.20
CA THR A 482 90.79 -11.00 -33.54
C THR A 482 90.81 -9.82 -34.50
N ILE A 483 90.52 -8.61 -34.02
CA ILE A 483 90.59 -7.38 -34.85
C ILE A 483 92.02 -7.10 -35.27
N VAL A 484 92.96 -7.16 -34.32
CA VAL A 484 94.39 -6.93 -34.60
C VAL A 484 94.95 -8.04 -35.50
N CYS A 485 94.55 -9.30 -35.31
CA CYS A 485 94.90 -10.40 -36.20
C CYS A 485 94.35 -10.21 -37.61
N ALA A 486 93.10 -9.77 -37.75
CA ALA A 486 92.52 -9.45 -39.05
C ALA A 486 93.27 -8.30 -39.73
N ALA A 487 93.65 -7.26 -38.99
CA ALA A 487 94.47 -6.17 -39.51
C ALA A 487 95.87 -6.64 -39.95
N ILE A 488 96.53 -7.51 -39.17
CA ILE A 488 97.81 -8.13 -39.53
C ILE A 488 97.65 -8.98 -40.81
N PHE A 489 96.57 -9.75 -40.93
CA PHE A 489 96.29 -10.58 -42.09
C PHE A 489 95.99 -9.75 -43.35
N ILE A 490 95.20 -8.68 -43.22
CA ILE A 490 94.94 -7.74 -44.31
C ILE A 490 96.24 -7.07 -44.77
N ALA A 491 97.07 -6.60 -43.83
CA ALA A 491 98.38 -6.02 -44.13
C ALA A 491 99.29 -7.02 -44.86
N PHE A 492 99.24 -8.31 -44.47
CA PHE A 492 99.95 -9.38 -45.15
C PHE A 492 99.47 -9.60 -46.59
N LEU A 493 98.15 -9.63 -46.83
CA LEU A 493 97.59 -9.78 -48.19
C LEU A 493 98.00 -8.65 -49.14
N PHE A 494 98.08 -7.41 -48.65
CA PHE A 494 98.52 -6.25 -49.44
C PHE A 494 100.02 -6.23 -49.76
N MET A 495 100.85 -6.91 -48.96
CA MET A 495 102.33 -6.90 -49.06
C MET A 495 102.91 -8.25 -49.53
N ARG A 496 102.09 -9.07 -50.20
CA ARG A 496 102.36 -10.49 -50.49
C ARG A 496 103.69 -10.74 -51.22
N GLU A 497 104.02 -9.95 -52.26
CA GLU A 497 105.26 -10.12 -53.04
C GLU A 497 106.54 -9.91 -52.21
N LYS A 498 106.50 -9.08 -51.16
CA LYS A 498 107.65 -8.82 -50.28
C LYS A 498 107.86 -9.90 -49.22
N PHE A 499 106.83 -10.69 -48.90
CA PHE A 499 106.85 -11.64 -47.78
C PHE A 499 106.99 -13.11 -48.18
N GLU A 500 107.02 -13.45 -49.47
CA GLU A 500 107.15 -14.86 -49.92
C GLU A 500 108.43 -15.55 -49.42
N GLN A 501 109.50 -14.81 -49.13
CA GLN A 501 110.73 -15.36 -48.55
C GLN A 501 110.80 -15.24 -47.01
N GLN A 502 109.84 -14.60 -46.33
CA GLN A 502 109.88 -14.27 -44.90
C GLN A 502 108.55 -14.50 -44.16
N ILE A 503 107.96 -15.68 -44.36
CA ILE A 503 106.72 -16.12 -43.66
C ILE A 503 106.80 -16.00 -42.12
N TRP A 504 108.00 -16.04 -41.54
CA TRP A 504 108.19 -15.95 -40.09
C TRP A 504 107.80 -14.59 -39.49
N VAL A 505 107.80 -13.49 -40.26
CA VAL A 505 107.45 -12.15 -39.77
C VAL A 505 105.96 -12.02 -39.38
N PRO A 506 104.99 -12.34 -40.24
CA PRO A 506 103.57 -12.33 -39.86
C PRO A 506 103.25 -13.36 -38.76
N VAL A 507 103.92 -14.52 -38.75
CA VAL A 507 103.79 -15.51 -37.67
C VAL A 507 104.25 -14.92 -36.34
N SER A 508 105.40 -14.24 -36.31
CA SER A 508 105.93 -13.58 -35.11
C SER A 508 105.01 -12.46 -34.62
N LEU A 509 104.39 -11.70 -35.52
CA LEU A 509 103.41 -10.66 -35.18
C LEU A 509 102.12 -11.23 -34.57
N VAL A 510 101.64 -12.37 -35.07
CA VAL A 510 100.47 -13.06 -34.48
C VAL A 510 100.80 -13.61 -33.09
N VAL A 511 101.99 -14.21 -32.91
CA VAL A 511 102.45 -14.68 -31.59
C VAL A 511 102.59 -13.51 -30.61
N LEU A 512 103.16 -12.39 -31.07
CA LEU A 512 103.28 -11.17 -30.27
C LEU A 512 101.89 -10.62 -29.89
N ASN A 513 100.95 -10.56 -30.82
CA ASN A 513 99.56 -10.15 -30.58
C ASN A 513 98.87 -11.06 -29.54
N MET A 514 99.17 -12.36 -29.54
CA MET A 514 98.65 -13.32 -28.57
C MET A 514 99.11 -13.00 -27.14
N LEU A 515 100.36 -12.54 -26.97
CA LEU A 515 100.89 -12.11 -25.65
C LEU A 515 100.21 -10.84 -25.13
N PHE A 516 99.63 -10.01 -26.00
CA PHE A 516 98.92 -8.78 -25.61
C PHE A 516 97.44 -9.01 -25.22
N ILE A 517 96.87 -10.21 -25.40
CA ILE A 517 95.49 -10.54 -24.99
C ILE A 517 95.16 -10.09 -23.55
N PRO A 518 96.00 -10.33 -22.53
CA PRO A 518 95.70 -9.93 -21.15
C PRO A 518 95.65 -8.41 -20.96
N ILE A 519 96.47 -7.68 -21.73
CA ILE A 519 96.57 -6.22 -21.69
C ILE A 519 95.34 -5.60 -22.38
N TYR A 520 94.99 -6.09 -23.57
CA TYR A 520 93.75 -5.70 -24.25
C TYR A 520 92.53 -5.94 -23.38
N GLY A 521 92.43 -7.15 -22.81
CA GLY A 521 91.34 -7.50 -21.91
C GLY A 521 91.23 -6.54 -20.73
N SER A 522 92.35 -6.15 -20.11
CA SER A 522 92.32 -5.25 -18.95
C SER A 522 91.86 -3.83 -19.31
N ILE A 523 92.29 -3.30 -20.45
CA ILE A 523 91.92 -1.95 -20.89
C ILE A 523 90.45 -1.92 -21.33
N PHE A 524 90.03 -2.85 -22.19
CA PHE A 524 88.66 -2.86 -22.71
C PHE A 524 87.62 -3.24 -21.64
N ALA A 525 87.95 -4.11 -20.69
CA ALA A 525 87.06 -4.38 -19.55
C ALA A 525 86.86 -3.15 -18.65
N GLU A 526 87.90 -2.35 -18.43
CA GLU A 526 87.81 -1.12 -17.63
C GLU A 526 86.97 -0.05 -18.35
N ILE A 527 87.15 0.09 -19.67
CA ILE A 527 86.29 0.95 -20.51
C ILE A 527 84.83 0.47 -20.41
N TYR A 528 84.59 -0.84 -20.51
CA TYR A 528 83.25 -1.42 -20.39
C TYR A 528 82.63 -1.19 -19.01
N TYR A 529 83.41 -1.32 -17.95
CA TYR A 529 82.99 -1.01 -16.58
C TYR A 529 82.56 0.46 -16.43
N ILE A 530 83.37 1.39 -16.92
CA ILE A 530 83.06 2.82 -16.91
C ILE A 530 81.76 3.11 -17.70
N VAL A 531 81.56 2.44 -18.84
CA VAL A 531 80.35 2.58 -19.65
C VAL A 531 79.09 2.13 -18.89
N ILE A 532 79.16 0.97 -18.21
CA ILE A 532 78.03 0.46 -17.42
C ILE A 532 77.75 1.33 -16.18
N GLU A 533 78.78 1.76 -15.46
CA GLU A 533 78.61 2.65 -14.30
C GLU A 533 78.09 4.04 -14.70
N ASN A 534 78.56 4.61 -15.82
CA ASN A 534 78.01 5.85 -16.35
C ASN A 534 76.54 5.67 -16.77
N LYS A 535 76.19 4.54 -17.39
CA LYS A 535 74.80 4.22 -17.73
C LYS A 535 73.92 4.11 -16.47
N ARG A 536 74.39 3.44 -15.42
CA ARG A 536 73.70 3.33 -14.13
C ARG A 536 73.51 4.70 -13.48
N LYS A 537 74.58 5.50 -13.38
CA LYS A 537 74.54 6.85 -12.79
C LYS A 537 73.60 7.77 -13.54
N ASN A 538 73.60 7.72 -14.88
CA ASN A 538 72.67 8.49 -15.71
C ASN A 538 71.22 8.05 -15.50
N LEU A 539 70.95 6.75 -15.35
CA LEU A 539 69.61 6.24 -15.03
C LEU A 539 69.16 6.71 -13.65
N ILE A 540 69.99 6.57 -12.61
CA ILE A 540 69.67 7.03 -11.25
C ILE A 540 69.34 8.52 -11.25
N ASN A 541 70.21 9.35 -11.83
CA ASN A 541 69.98 10.80 -11.91
C ASN A 541 68.69 11.15 -12.67
N SER A 542 68.39 10.41 -13.75
CA SER A 542 67.16 10.61 -14.54
C SER A 542 65.91 10.19 -13.76
N ILE A 543 65.98 9.09 -13.00
CA ILE A 543 64.90 8.63 -12.12
C ILE A 543 64.66 9.65 -11.01
N THR A 544 65.69 10.09 -10.30
CA THR A 544 65.56 11.07 -9.20
C THR A 544 64.99 12.39 -9.70
N ARG A 545 65.40 12.85 -10.88
CA ARG A 545 64.84 14.04 -11.51
C ARG A 545 63.35 13.86 -11.86
N LEU A 546 62.99 12.73 -12.45
CA LEU A 546 61.60 12.40 -12.78
C LEU A 546 60.73 12.25 -11.53
N GLU A 547 61.23 11.60 -10.47
CA GLU A 547 60.53 11.45 -9.19
C GLU A 547 60.25 12.81 -8.53
N LYS A 548 61.24 13.71 -8.53
CA LYS A 548 61.07 15.08 -8.03
C LYS A 548 60.03 15.86 -8.84
N GLU A 549 60.04 15.71 -10.17
CA GLU A 549 59.01 16.30 -11.04
C GLU A 549 57.62 15.70 -10.81
N LEU A 550 57.51 14.39 -10.55
CA LEU A 550 56.25 13.72 -10.25
C LEU A 550 55.69 14.18 -8.89
N GLU A 551 56.54 14.31 -7.87
CA GLU A 551 56.13 14.78 -6.54
C GLU A 551 55.61 16.23 -6.56
N LEU A 552 56.26 17.12 -7.33
CA LEU A 552 55.77 18.48 -7.58
C LEU A 552 54.47 18.53 -8.39
N ASN A 553 54.21 17.54 -9.25
CA ASN A 553 52.98 17.50 -10.03
C ASN A 553 51.81 16.84 -9.28
N LYS A 554 52.05 16.06 -8.22
CA LYS A 554 50.98 15.49 -7.38
C LYS A 554 50.07 16.56 -6.80
N THR A 555 50.64 17.65 -6.29
CA THR A 555 49.84 18.78 -5.77
C THR A 555 48.99 19.42 -6.85
N ARG A 556 49.56 19.63 -8.05
CA ARG A 556 48.83 20.13 -9.22
C ARG A 556 47.71 19.20 -9.68
N ILE A 557 47.92 17.89 -9.66
CA ILE A 557 46.88 16.90 -10.02
C ILE A 557 45.74 16.93 -9.01
N ASN A 558 46.05 17.06 -7.71
CA ASN A 558 45.02 17.22 -6.69
C ASN A 558 44.23 18.53 -6.87
N GLU A 559 44.89 19.61 -7.26
CA GLU A 559 44.22 20.88 -7.61
C GLU A 559 43.34 20.74 -8.86
N ILE A 560 43.81 20.02 -9.89
CA ILE A 560 43.05 19.72 -11.11
C ILE A 560 41.82 18.86 -10.80
N ASP A 561 41.96 17.79 -10.01
CA ASP A 561 40.84 16.95 -9.57
C ASP A 561 39.79 17.78 -8.81
N LYS A 562 40.24 18.60 -7.85
CA LYS A 562 39.35 19.47 -7.08
C LYS A 562 38.63 20.49 -7.97
N SER A 563 39.34 21.12 -8.90
CA SER A 563 38.77 22.09 -9.86
C SER A 563 37.75 21.45 -10.79
N LEU A 564 38.06 20.26 -11.34
CA LEU A 564 37.12 19.51 -12.19
C LEU A 564 35.90 19.05 -11.41
N ARG A 565 36.07 18.53 -10.19
CA ARG A 565 34.94 18.16 -9.31
C ARG A 565 34.07 19.37 -9.02
N GLU A 566 34.64 20.54 -8.74
CA GLU A 566 33.89 21.77 -8.52
C GLU A 566 33.14 22.22 -9.78
N LYS A 567 33.78 22.17 -10.95
CA LYS A 567 33.15 22.47 -12.26
C LYS A 567 31.93 21.58 -12.51
N TYR A 568 32.10 20.26 -12.46
CA TYR A 568 31.03 19.32 -12.80
C TYR A 568 29.96 19.23 -11.70
N SER A 569 30.30 19.44 -10.42
CA SER A 569 29.29 19.52 -9.34
C SER A 569 28.46 20.80 -9.43
N ASN A 570 29.02 21.92 -9.88
CA ASN A 570 28.26 23.13 -10.17
C ASN A 570 27.28 22.90 -11.34
N MET A 571 27.66 22.13 -12.36
CA MET A 571 26.73 21.76 -13.45
C MET A 571 25.57 20.88 -12.97
N VAL A 572 25.84 19.93 -12.06
CA VAL A 572 24.80 19.12 -11.38
C VAL A 572 23.87 20.03 -10.56
N LEU A 573 24.44 20.98 -9.81
CA LEU A 573 23.69 21.96 -9.02
C LEU A 573 22.77 22.81 -9.89
N GLU A 574 23.26 23.37 -10.99
CA GLU A 574 22.49 24.24 -11.88
C GLU A 574 21.30 23.52 -12.54
N GLN A 575 21.50 22.25 -12.92
CA GLN A 575 20.48 21.49 -13.65
C GLN A 575 19.46 20.81 -12.73
N ILE A 576 19.87 20.33 -11.55
CA ILE A 576 18.98 19.58 -10.63
C ILE A 576 18.45 20.48 -9.50
N LYS A 577 19.06 21.66 -9.27
CA LYS A 577 18.68 22.64 -8.23
C LYS A 577 18.74 22.09 -6.79
N VAL A 578 19.77 21.32 -6.49
CA VAL A 578 20.05 20.77 -5.14
C VAL A 578 21.15 21.57 -4.43
N SER A 579 21.37 21.28 -3.14
CA SER A 579 22.47 21.90 -2.39
C SER A 579 23.84 21.57 -2.99
N LYS A 580 24.83 22.46 -2.81
CA LYS A 580 26.22 22.22 -3.27
C LYS A 580 26.81 20.91 -2.73
N PHE A 581 26.48 20.57 -1.48
CA PHE A 581 26.90 19.31 -0.86
C PHE A 581 26.27 18.09 -1.57
N THR A 582 24.96 18.13 -1.79
CA THR A 582 24.22 17.06 -2.48
C THR A 582 24.70 16.87 -3.92
N ALA A 583 24.95 17.97 -4.64
CA ALA A 583 25.45 17.92 -6.01
C ALA A 583 26.84 17.26 -6.10
N SER A 584 27.73 17.55 -5.14
CA SER A 584 29.03 16.87 -5.05
C SER A 584 28.87 15.38 -4.80
N GLN A 585 28.03 14.98 -3.85
CA GLN A 585 27.80 13.56 -3.55
C GLN A 585 27.16 12.79 -4.72
N MET A 586 26.26 13.43 -5.48
CA MET A 586 25.68 12.84 -6.68
C MET A 586 26.74 12.61 -7.76
N LEU A 587 27.63 13.58 -7.99
CA LEU A 587 28.74 13.43 -8.93
C LEU A 587 29.71 12.32 -8.49
N ASP A 588 30.07 12.30 -7.21
CA ASP A 588 30.98 11.29 -6.65
C ASP A 588 30.39 9.88 -6.81
N ALA A 589 29.09 9.72 -6.51
CA ALA A 589 28.38 8.45 -6.75
C ALA A 589 28.38 8.04 -8.23
N GLY A 590 28.25 9.00 -9.15
CA GLY A 590 28.33 8.78 -10.59
C GLY A 590 29.72 8.35 -11.05
N ILE A 591 30.78 8.97 -10.53
CA ILE A 591 32.18 8.60 -10.80
C ILE A 591 32.48 7.19 -10.28
N GLU A 592 31.96 6.84 -9.10
CA GLU A 592 32.08 5.51 -8.49
C GLU A 592 31.21 4.42 -9.17
N GLY A 593 30.28 4.82 -10.05
CA GLY A 593 29.28 3.92 -10.64
C GLY A 593 28.21 3.43 -9.65
N SER A 594 28.10 4.05 -8.49
CA SER A 594 27.16 3.68 -7.41
C SER A 594 25.84 4.44 -7.50
N PHE A 595 25.14 4.30 -8.65
CA PHE A 595 23.91 5.04 -8.96
C PHE A 595 22.74 4.79 -8.00
N GLU A 596 22.77 3.72 -7.19
CA GLU A 596 21.84 3.48 -6.09
C GLU A 596 21.89 4.61 -5.05
N LYS A 597 23.09 5.15 -4.75
CA LYS A 597 23.27 6.25 -3.78
C LYS A 597 22.58 7.54 -4.24
N ILE A 598 22.47 7.76 -5.55
CA ILE A 598 21.78 8.94 -6.12
C ILE A 598 20.30 8.92 -5.74
N LYS A 599 19.68 7.75 -5.63
CA LYS A 599 18.27 7.62 -5.25
C LYS A 599 17.99 8.18 -3.85
N ALA A 600 18.93 8.00 -2.92
CA ALA A 600 18.83 8.51 -1.55
C ALA A 600 19.12 10.03 -1.44
N LEU A 601 19.70 10.63 -2.48
CA LEU A 601 20.10 12.03 -2.52
C LEU A 601 19.10 12.91 -3.28
N MET A 602 18.11 12.30 -3.95
CA MET A 602 17.06 13.05 -4.64
C MET A 602 16.13 13.75 -3.64
N PRO A 603 15.61 14.93 -4.00
CA PRO A 603 14.67 15.68 -3.17
C PRO A 603 13.31 15.01 -2.98
#